data_AF-A0A2G6ERN2-F1
#
_entry.id   AF-A0A2G6ERN2-F1
#
_cell.length_a   1.000
_cell.length_b   1.000
_cell.length_c   1.000
_cell.angle_alpha   90.00
_cell.angle_beta   90.00
_cell.angle_gamma   90.00
#
_symmetry.space_group_name_H-M   'P 1'
#
loop_
_entity.id
_entity.type
_entity.pdbx_description
1 polymer ?
#
loop_
_entity_poly.entity_id
_entity_poly.type
_entity_poly.pdbx_seq_one_letter_code
_entity_poly.pdbx_strand_id
1 'polypeptide(L)'
;MKKYLIQFAIHHPKKVFLITGLLTLLSLAAMFRISVDTDPENMLPHSHPARVLHDAVKQRFGLADMLVVGVTNTNHPEGIYNPATLANLKTLSDA
;
A
#
# COMPACT_ATOMS: atom_id res chain seq x y z
N MET A 1 -8.61 43.41 13.12
CA MET A 1 -8.35 42.28 12.19
C MET A 1 -9.50 41.28 12.12
N LYS A 2 -9.94 40.64 13.22
CA LYS A 2 -11.01 39.61 13.20
C LYS A 2 -12.36 40.07 12.57
N LYS A 3 -12.79 41.31 12.83
CA LYS A 3 -14.01 41.89 12.24
C LYS A 3 -13.99 41.97 10.70
N TYR A 4 -12.82 42.26 10.11
CA TYR A 4 -12.68 42.39 8.66
C TYR A 4 -12.82 41.05 7.94
N LEU A 5 -12.23 39.98 8.49
CA LEU A 5 -12.36 38.62 7.96
C LEU A 5 -13.82 38.14 7.99
N ILE A 6 -14.52 38.37 9.10
CA ILE A 6 -15.92 37.97 9.25
C ILE A 6 -16.81 38.77 8.29
N GLN A 7 -16.62 40.09 8.19
CA GLN A 7 -17.38 40.90 7.23
C GLN A 7 -17.12 40.49 5.79
N PHE A 8 -15.87 40.21 5.42
CA PHE A 8 -15.53 39.74 4.07
C PHE A 8 -16.19 38.39 3.75
N ALA A 9 -16.15 37.45 4.70
CA ALA A 9 -16.77 36.13 4.52
C ALA A 9 -18.29 36.21 4.31
N ILE A 10 -18.97 37.11 5.03
CA ILE A 10 -20.42 37.31 4.93
C ILE A 10 -20.80 38.05 3.64
N HIS A 11 -20.02 39.02 3.19
CA HIS A 11 -20.35 39.81 1.99
C HIS A 11 -19.98 39.11 0.68
N HIS A 12 -19.06 38.13 0.71
CA HIS A 12 -18.58 37.44 -0.49
C HIS A 12 -18.61 35.90 -0.36
N PRO A 13 -19.76 35.30 0.00
CA PRO A 13 -19.85 33.86 0.29
C PRO A 13 -19.47 32.99 -0.91
N LYS A 14 -19.85 33.37 -2.14
CA LYS A 14 -19.51 32.62 -3.36
C LYS A 14 -17.99 32.50 -3.56
N LYS A 15 -17.23 33.57 -3.30
CA LYS A 15 -15.77 33.58 -3.42
C LYS A 15 -15.14 32.69 -2.34
N VAL A 16 -15.65 32.75 -1.11
CA VAL A 16 -15.18 31.90 -0.01
C VAL A 16 -15.40 30.42 -0.34
N PHE A 17 -16.61 30.03 -0.75
CA PHE A 17 -16.89 28.64 -1.12
C PHE A 17 -16.04 28.18 -2.31
N LEU A 18 -15.82 29.04 -3.31
CA LEU A 18 -14.99 28.70 -4.46
C LEU A 18 -13.52 28.51 -4.07
N ILE A 19 -12.97 29.39 -3.22
CA ILE A 19 -11.58 29.27 -2.73
C ILE A 19 -11.43 28.01 -1.88
N THR A 20 -12.34 27.78 -0.93
CA THR A 20 -12.31 26.56 -0.09
C THR A 20 -12.47 25.31 -0.94
N GLY A 21 -13.39 25.30 -1.91
CA GLY A 21 -13.57 24.18 -2.83
C GLY A 21 -12.33 23.90 -3.67
N LEU A 22 -11.68 24.94 -4.20
CA LEU A 22 -10.40 24.82 -4.89
C LEU A 22 -9.32 24.23 -3.98
N LEU A 23 -9.17 24.74 -2.76
CA LEU A 23 -8.21 24.19 -1.78
C LEU A 23 -8.47 22.72 -1.46
N THR A 24 -9.73 22.33 -1.31
CA THR A 24 -10.12 20.94 -1.08
C THR A 24 -9.74 20.06 -2.28
N LEU A 25 -10.03 20.50 -3.51
CA LEU A 25 -9.67 19.76 -4.72
C LEU A 25 -8.14 19.66 -4.90
N LEU A 26 -7.41 20.72 -4.57
CA LEU A 26 -5.95 20.74 -4.62
C LEU A 26 -5.35 19.76 -3.59
N SER A 27 -5.96 19.68 -2.40
CA SER A 27 -5.58 18.70 -1.37
C SER A 27 -5.92 17.26 -1.81
N LEU A 28 -7.03 17.07 -2.51
CA LEU A 28 -7.41 15.76 -3.07
C LEU A 28 -6.40 15.29 -4.13
N ALA A 29 -5.85 16.21 -4.94
CA ALA A 29 -4.80 15.86 -5.89
C ALA A 29 -3.55 15.29 -5.22
N ALA A 30 -3.26 15.64 -3.96
CA ALA A 30 -2.16 15.07 -3.19
C ALA A 30 -2.39 13.58 -2.84
N MET A 31 -3.63 13.07 -2.85
CA MET A 31 -3.88 11.64 -2.62
C MET A 31 -3.24 10.75 -3.68
N PHE A 32 -3.13 11.20 -4.93
CA PHE A 32 -2.48 10.43 -5.99
C PHE A 32 -0.98 10.22 -5.76
N ARG A 33 -0.38 10.90 -4.78
CA ARG A 33 1.03 10.75 -4.39
C ARG A 33 1.21 9.88 -3.13
N ILE A 34 0.14 9.32 -2.58
CA ILE A 34 0.24 8.42 -1.42
C ILE A 34 0.94 7.14 -1.86
N SER A 35 2.04 6.81 -1.18
CA SER A 35 2.69 5.51 -1.26
C SER A 35 2.27 4.70 -0.04
N VAL A 36 1.76 3.49 -0.27
CA VAL A 36 1.37 2.56 0.79
C VAL A 36 2.51 1.59 1.02
N ASP A 37 3.08 1.62 2.21
CA ASP A 37 4.03 0.62 2.67
C ASP A 37 3.26 -0.55 3.27
N THR A 38 3.38 -1.73 2.66
CA THR A 38 2.73 -2.97 3.11
C THR A 38 3.70 -3.92 3.79
N ASP A 39 4.94 -3.50 4.01
CA ASP A 39 5.93 -4.31 4.69
C ASP A 39 5.68 -4.29 6.21
N PRO A 40 5.31 -5.43 6.83
CA PRO A 40 5.10 -5.50 8.27
C PRO A 40 6.36 -5.13 9.07
N GLU A 41 7.57 -5.29 8.53
CA GLU A 41 8.80 -4.88 9.19
C GLU A 41 8.82 -3.35 9.45
N ASN A 42 8.23 -2.57 8.55
CA ASN A 42 8.12 -1.11 8.65
C ASN A 42 7.03 -0.62 9.60
N MET A 43 6.21 -1.52 10.15
CA MET A 43 5.28 -1.19 11.23
C MET A 43 6.00 -1.02 12.58
N LEU A 44 7.26 -1.46 12.69
CA LEU A 44 8.12 -1.25 13.85
C LEU A 44 9.14 -0.13 13.59
N PRO A 45 9.44 0.72 14.60
CA PRO A 45 10.53 1.68 14.49
C PRO A 45 11.86 1.00 14.14
N HIS A 46 12.69 1.65 13.33
CA HIS A 46 14.00 1.12 12.94
C HIS A 46 14.92 0.79 14.14
N SER A 47 14.75 1.47 15.27
CA SER A 47 15.50 1.24 16.51
C SER A 47 14.93 0.12 17.38
N HIS A 48 13.83 -0.52 16.98
CA HIS A 48 13.19 -1.54 17.80
C HIS A 48 14.12 -2.77 17.92
N PRO A 49 14.41 -3.27 19.14
CA PRO A 49 15.39 -4.36 19.34
C PRO A 49 15.11 -5.62 18.52
N ALA A 50 13.82 -5.98 18.38
CA ALA A 50 13.43 -7.13 17.57
C ALA A 50 13.75 -6.95 16.09
N ARG A 51 13.65 -5.73 15.55
CA ARG A 51 13.96 -5.42 14.15
C ARG A 51 15.46 -5.46 13.90
N VAL A 52 16.25 -4.84 14.77
CA VAL A 52 17.71 -4.87 14.69
C VAL A 52 18.26 -6.31 14.75
N LEU A 53 17.70 -7.14 15.62
CA LEU A 53 18.07 -8.56 15.69
C LEU A 53 17.65 -9.32 14.42
N HIS A 54 16.44 -9.08 13.92
CA HIS A 54 15.93 -9.68 12.69
C HIS A 54 16.85 -9.35 11.50
N ASP A 55 17.20 -8.08 11.31
CA ASP A 55 18.08 -7.62 10.23
C ASP A 55 19.46 -8.27 10.30
N ALA A 56 20.03 -8.37 11.51
CA ALA A 56 21.33 -9.03 11.73
C ALA A 56 21.28 -10.53 11.40
N VAL A 57 20.20 -11.22 11.77
CA VAL A 57 19.98 -12.64 11.44
C VAL A 57 19.78 -12.80 9.92
N LYS A 58 18.95 -11.97 9.30
CA LYS A 58 18.69 -11.95 7.85
C LYS A 58 20.00 -11.81 7.07
N GLN A 59 20.85 -10.86 7.47
CA GLN A 59 22.18 -10.65 6.89
C GLN A 59 23.13 -11.83 7.13
N ARG A 60 23.15 -12.39 8.36
CA ARG A 60 24.09 -13.45 8.73
C ARG A 60 23.82 -14.76 7.99
N PHE A 61 22.55 -15.09 7.79
CA PHE A 61 22.13 -16.36 7.19
C PHE A 61 21.69 -16.24 5.72
N GLY A 62 21.74 -15.03 5.14
CA GLY A 62 21.34 -14.80 3.75
C GLY A 62 19.87 -15.09 3.50
N LEU A 63 18.99 -14.77 4.47
CA LEU A 63 17.55 -14.99 4.33
C LEU A 63 17.00 -13.98 3.31
N ALA A 64 16.49 -14.49 2.20
CA ALA A 64 15.75 -13.71 1.22
C ALA A 64 14.26 -13.70 1.56
N ASP A 65 13.56 -12.67 1.08
CA ASP A 65 12.11 -12.61 1.18
C ASP A 65 11.50 -13.77 0.38
N MET A 66 10.69 -14.61 1.03
CA MET A 66 10.05 -15.75 0.39
C MET A 66 8.69 -15.36 -0.16
N LEU A 67 8.49 -15.53 -1.47
CA LEU A 67 7.17 -15.45 -2.09
C LEU A 67 6.53 -16.84 -2.09
N VAL A 68 5.40 -16.99 -1.39
CA VAL A 68 4.62 -18.24 -1.40
C VAL A 68 3.42 -18.07 -2.33
N VAL A 69 3.35 -18.89 -3.38
CA VAL A 69 2.23 -18.88 -4.34
C VAL A 69 1.32 -20.08 -4.06
N GLY A 70 0.10 -19.80 -3.57
CA GLY A 70 -0.95 -20.81 -3.43
C GLY A 70 -1.74 -20.98 -4.73
N VAL A 71 -1.84 -22.20 -5.25
CA VAL A 71 -2.58 -22.50 -6.49
C VAL A 71 -3.75 -23.42 -6.19
N THR A 72 -4.94 -23.06 -6.68
CA THR A 72 -6.17 -23.85 -6.57
C THR A 72 -6.83 -23.98 -7.94
N ASN A 73 -7.38 -25.15 -8.26
CA ASN A 73 -8.19 -25.35 -9.47
C ASN A 73 -9.55 -25.93 -9.08
N THR A 74 -10.59 -25.11 -9.05
CA THR A 74 -11.95 -25.52 -8.67
C THR A 74 -12.79 -26.06 -9.84
N ASN A 75 -12.28 -25.92 -11.07
CA ASN A 75 -13.01 -26.28 -12.28
C ASN A 75 -12.73 -27.73 -12.72
N HIS A 76 -11.66 -28.35 -12.20
CA HIS A 76 -11.32 -29.73 -12.48
C HIS A 76 -11.71 -30.64 -11.29
N PRO A 77 -12.33 -31.82 -11.53
CA PRO A 77 -12.75 -32.73 -10.46
C PRO A 77 -11.61 -33.15 -9.52
N GLU A 78 -10.41 -33.32 -10.07
CA GLU A 78 -9.19 -33.72 -9.34
C GLU A 78 -8.40 -32.53 -8.78
N GLY A 79 -8.98 -31.32 -8.82
CA GLY A 79 -8.30 -30.12 -8.38
C GLY A 79 -7.03 -29.83 -9.18
N ILE A 80 -5.92 -29.60 -8.48
CA ILE A 80 -4.61 -29.32 -9.10
C ILE A 80 -3.92 -30.58 -9.64
N TYR A 81 -4.35 -31.78 -9.24
CA TYR A 81 -3.68 -33.04 -9.55
C TYR A 81 -4.03 -33.58 -10.94
N ASN A 82 -4.01 -32.72 -11.96
CA ASN A 82 -4.27 -33.08 -13.35
C ASN A 82 -3.09 -32.65 -14.25
N PRO A 83 -2.86 -33.32 -15.39
CA PRO A 83 -1.69 -33.07 -16.24
C PRO A 83 -1.53 -31.61 -16.66
N ALA A 84 -2.63 -30.90 -16.96
CA ALA A 84 -2.58 -29.53 -17.42
C ALA A 84 -2.14 -28.57 -16.29
N THR A 85 -2.69 -28.72 -15.09
CA THR A 85 -2.33 -27.85 -13.95
C THR A 85 -0.91 -28.12 -13.47
N LEU A 86 -0.49 -29.39 -13.43
CA LEU A 86 0.88 -29.76 -13.07
C LEU A 86 1.90 -29.26 -14.09
N ALA A 87 1.58 -29.30 -15.39
CA ALA A 87 2.44 -28.71 -16.44
C ALA A 87 2.63 -27.20 -16.24
N ASN A 88 1.56 -26.47 -15.91
CA ASN A 88 1.65 -25.03 -15.64
C ASN A 88 2.49 -24.73 -14.39
N LEU A 89 2.33 -25.51 -13.32
CA LEU A 89 3.14 -25.37 -12.11
C LEU A 89 4.62 -25.62 -12.39
N LYS A 90 4.94 -26.60 -13.25
CA LYS A 90 6.32 -26.87 -13.65
C LYS A 90 6.90 -25.70 -14.44
N THR A 91 6.18 -25.17 -15.43
CA THR A 91 6.61 -23.98 -16.18
C THR A 91 6.85 -22.79 -15.25
N LEU A 92 6.00 -22.59 -14.24
CA LEU A 92 6.16 -21.52 -13.26
C LEU A 92 7.38 -21.71 -12.35
N SER A 93 7.73 -22.96 -12.01
CA SER A 93 8.84 -23.27 -11.11
C SER A 93 10.21 -23.30 -11.80
N ASP A 94 10.23 -23.52 -13.12
CA ASP A 94 11.45 -23.55 -13.93
C ASP A 94 11.91 -22.15 -14.39
N ALA A 95 11.05 -21.13 -14.24
CA ALA A 95 11.31 -19.74 -14.59
C ALA A 95 12.09 -18.99 -13.49
#